data_AF-A0A3M1PZH2-F1
#
_entry.id   AF-A0A3M1PZH2-F1
#
_cell.length_a   1.000
_cell.length_b   1.000
_cell.length_c   1.000
_cell.angle_alpha   90.00
_cell.angle_beta   90.00
_cell.angle_gamma   90.00
#
_symmetry.space_group_name_H-M   'P 1'
#
loop_
_entity.id
_entity.type
_entity.pdbx_description
1 polymer ?
#
loop_
_entity_poly.entity_id
_entity_poly.type
_entity_poly.pdbx_seq_one_letter_code
_entity_poly.pdbx_strand_id
1 'polypeptide(L)'
;MRPRSLATLKRMARLKVDELRRTIASEERALAALLAEDERLAAKLTTEMAAAEQMSAFVDFAAFASLVKAQREDIQQQAAALEERIAELRARLAKAFAEEKRFAILEERRAAEMKRAQERIEQSILDEVGLRRHAHKGGS
;
A
#
# COMPACT_ATOMS: atom_id res chain seq x y z
N MET A 1 -21.59 20.37 -9.28
CA MET A 1 -20.91 19.09 -8.94
C MET A 1 -21.60 18.49 -7.72
N ARG A 2 -22.22 17.30 -7.80
CA ARG A 2 -22.85 16.67 -6.61
C ARG A 2 -21.74 16.26 -5.63
N PRO A 3 -21.85 16.60 -4.32
CA PRO A 3 -20.88 16.15 -3.34
C PRO A 3 -20.87 14.61 -3.29
N ARG A 4 -19.68 14.00 -3.37
CA ARG A 4 -19.53 12.54 -3.24
C ARG A 4 -19.94 12.11 -1.84
N SER A 5 -20.60 10.96 -1.73
CA SER A 5 -20.97 10.41 -0.42
C SER A 5 -19.71 9.95 0.32
N LEU A 6 -19.77 9.96 1.65
CA LEU A 6 -18.67 9.52 2.51
C LEU A 6 -18.25 8.07 2.23
N ALA A 7 -19.23 7.20 1.91
CA ALA A 7 -18.99 5.83 1.48
C ALA A 7 -18.20 5.73 0.18
N THR A 8 -18.47 6.63 -0.79
CA THR A 8 -17.67 6.73 -2.01
C THR A 8 -16.23 7.13 -1.69
N LEU A 9 -16.03 8.11 -0.80
CA LEU A 9 -14.68 8.56 -0.42
C LEU A 9 -13.87 7.46 0.27
N LYS A 10 -14.47 6.72 1.21
CA LYS A 10 -13.83 5.57 1.85
C LYS A 10 -13.43 4.49 0.84
N ARG A 11 -14.34 4.15 -0.08
CA ARG A 11 -14.05 3.16 -1.13
C ARG A 11 -12.87 3.61 -1.99
N MET A 12 -12.82 4.88 -2.38
CA MET A 12 -11.71 5.43 -3.14
C MET A 12 -10.39 5.38 -2.37
N ALA A 13 -10.40 5.73 -1.08
CA ALA A 13 -9.20 5.64 -0.24
C ALA A 13 -8.68 4.19 -0.11
N ARG A 14 -9.57 3.22 0.08
CA ARG A 14 -9.22 1.79 0.09
C ARG A 14 -8.63 1.31 -1.24
N LEU A 15 -9.25 1.68 -2.37
CA LEU A 15 -8.69 1.37 -3.69
C LEU A 15 -7.29 1.96 -3.85
N LYS A 16 -7.06 3.18 -3.34
CA LYS A 16 -5.75 3.81 -3.40
C LYS A 16 -4.68 3.05 -2.59
N VAL A 17 -5.04 2.56 -1.41
CA VAL A 17 -4.18 1.70 -0.57
C VAL A 17 -3.84 0.41 -1.31
N ASP A 18 -4.82 -0.26 -1.90
CA ASP A 18 -4.63 -1.51 -2.63
C ASP A 18 -3.76 -1.32 -3.89
N GLU A 19 -3.95 -0.23 -4.63
CA GLU A 19 -3.10 0.17 -5.75
C GLU A 19 -1.64 0.37 -5.31
N LEU A 20 -1.41 1.17 -4.26
CA LEU A 20 -0.07 1.47 -3.76
C LEU A 20 0.66 0.20 -3.30
N ARG A 21 -0.04 -0.72 -2.63
CA ARG A 21 0.50 -2.03 -2.23
C ARG A 21 0.92 -2.86 -3.44
N ARG A 22 0.09 -2.91 -4.48
CA ARG A 22 0.41 -3.64 -5.72
C ARG A 22 1.61 -3.02 -6.43
N THR A 23 1.69 -1.69 -6.48
CA THR A 23 2.84 -1.00 -7.06
C THR A 23 4.10 -1.31 -6.27
N ILE A 24 4.11 -1.16 -4.94
CA ILE A 24 5.26 -1.50 -4.09
C ILE A 24 5.73 -2.94 -4.34
N ALA A 25 4.81 -3.91 -4.32
CA ALA A 25 5.15 -5.32 -4.58
C ALA A 25 5.68 -5.57 -6.01
N SER A 26 5.34 -4.72 -6.98
CA SER A 26 5.91 -4.78 -8.32
C SER A 26 7.33 -4.25 -8.36
N GLU A 27 7.58 -3.09 -7.73
CA GLU A 27 8.90 -2.46 -7.65
C GLU A 27 9.86 -3.34 -6.83
N GLU A 28 9.41 -3.92 -5.72
CA GLU A 28 10.21 -4.86 -4.89
C GLU A 28 10.62 -6.11 -5.67
N ARG A 29 9.75 -6.63 -6.55
CA ARG A 29 10.09 -7.75 -7.44
C ARG A 29 11.12 -7.36 -8.50
N ALA A 30 11.02 -6.14 -9.06
CA ALA A 30 12.00 -5.63 -10.00
C ALA A 30 13.37 -5.44 -9.34
N LEU A 31 13.40 -4.88 -8.13
CA LEU A 31 14.61 -4.74 -7.32
C LEU A 31 15.25 -6.10 -7.03
N ALA A 32 14.46 -7.08 -6.58
CA ALA A 32 14.97 -8.43 -6.33
C ALA A 32 15.56 -9.08 -7.59
N ALA A 33 14.96 -8.85 -8.76
CA ALA A 33 15.48 -9.36 -10.02
C ALA A 33 16.82 -8.72 -10.41
N LEU A 34 16.98 -7.40 -10.21
CA LEU A 34 18.23 -6.69 -10.45
C LEU A 34 19.36 -7.19 -9.53
N LEU A 35 19.07 -7.34 -8.23
CA LEU A 35 20.06 -7.83 -7.27
C LEU A 35 20.48 -9.28 -7.57
N ALA A 36 19.54 -10.13 -7.97
CA ALA A 36 19.86 -11.49 -8.40
C ALA A 36 20.73 -11.52 -9.66
N GLU A 37 20.55 -10.58 -10.58
CA GLU A 37 21.41 -10.45 -11.76
C GLU A 37 22.82 -9.95 -11.41
N ASP A 38 22.94 -9.00 -10.47
CA ASP A 38 24.25 -8.56 -9.96
C ASP A 38 25.03 -9.73 -9.35
N GLU A 39 24.38 -10.56 -8.55
CA GLU A 39 24.97 -11.77 -7.95
C GLU A 39 25.43 -12.77 -9.02
N ARG A 40 24.63 -12.97 -10.08
CA ARG A 40 25.00 -13.85 -11.21
C ARG A 40 26.22 -13.32 -11.95
N LEU A 41 26.29 -12.01 -12.20
CA LEU A 41 27.44 -11.37 -12.82
C LEU A 41 28.69 -11.49 -11.94
N ALA A 42 28.55 -11.34 -10.62
CA ALA A 42 29.65 -11.53 -9.67
C ALA A 42 30.18 -12.98 -9.68
N ALA A 43 29.28 -13.97 -9.68
CA ALA A 43 29.63 -15.37 -9.77
C ALA A 43 30.34 -15.69 -11.09
N LYS A 44 29.80 -15.19 -12.21
CA LYS A 44 30.40 -15.35 -13.55
C LYS A 44 31.81 -14.76 -13.61
N LEU A 45 32.02 -13.56 -13.06
CA LEU A 45 33.34 -12.93 -13.00
C LEU A 45 34.36 -13.82 -12.28
N THR A 46 33.95 -14.46 -11.18
CA THR A 46 34.80 -15.36 -10.41
C THR A 46 35.16 -16.62 -11.21
N THR A 47 34.20 -17.20 -11.92
CA THR A 47 34.43 -18.37 -12.79
C THR A 47 35.37 -18.06 -13.95
N GLU A 48 35.16 -16.92 -14.63
CA GLU A 48 35.99 -16.49 -15.76
C GLU A 48 37.43 -16.16 -15.32
N MET A 49 37.61 -15.62 -14.12
CA MET A 49 38.93 -15.36 -13.54
C MET A 49 39.72 -16.66 -13.37
N ALA A 50 39.10 -17.68 -12.76
CA ALA A 50 39.73 -18.98 -12.56
C ALA A 50 40.07 -19.67 -13.90
N ALA A 51 39.24 -19.53 -14.92
CA ALA A 51 39.50 -20.07 -16.25
C ALA A 51 40.68 -19.34 -16.94
N ALA A 52 40.72 -18.01 -16.83
CA ALA A 52 41.80 -17.19 -17.38
C ALA A 52 43.15 -17.50 -16.74
N GLU A 53 43.19 -17.74 -15.43
CA GLU A 53 44.39 -18.19 -14.71
C GLU A 53 44.91 -19.52 -15.24
N GLN A 54 44.02 -20.50 -15.50
CA GLN A 54 44.40 -21.80 -16.04
C GLN A 54 44.93 -21.71 -17.48
N MET A 55 44.37 -20.83 -18.29
CA MET A 55 44.71 -20.67 -19.71
C MET A 55 45.77 -19.60 -19.99
N SER A 56 46.26 -18.90 -18.96
CA SER A 56 47.12 -17.71 -19.10
C SER A 56 46.53 -16.61 -19.99
N ALA A 57 45.20 -16.52 -20.07
CA ALA A 57 44.45 -15.62 -20.97
C ALA A 57 44.04 -14.29 -20.28
N PHE A 58 44.99 -13.65 -19.59
CA PHE A 58 44.71 -12.52 -18.70
C PHE A 58 44.23 -11.24 -19.41
N VAL A 59 44.65 -11.02 -20.66
CA VAL A 59 44.26 -9.82 -21.43
C VAL A 59 42.78 -9.86 -21.79
N ASP A 60 42.30 -11.00 -22.28
CA ASP A 60 40.88 -11.18 -22.63
C ASP A 60 39.99 -11.10 -21.39
N PHE A 61 40.45 -11.66 -20.27
CA PHE A 61 39.77 -11.54 -18.99
C PHE A 61 39.66 -10.08 -18.50
N ALA A 62 40.71 -9.26 -18.64
CA ALA A 62 40.68 -7.87 -18.21
C ALA A 62 39.61 -7.04 -18.96
N ALA A 63 39.45 -7.30 -20.26
CA ALA A 63 38.39 -6.67 -21.06
C ALA A 63 37.00 -7.12 -20.61
N PHE A 64 36.79 -8.42 -20.41
CA PHE A 64 35.55 -8.98 -19.88
C PHE A 64 35.20 -8.42 -18.50
N ALA A 65 36.17 -8.40 -17.57
CA ALA A 65 35.98 -7.91 -16.21
C ALA A 65 35.57 -6.44 -16.18
N SER A 66 36.15 -5.62 -17.07
CA SER A 66 35.80 -4.20 -17.18
C SER A 66 34.36 -4.01 -17.64
N LEU A 67 33.90 -4.80 -18.62
CA LEU A 67 32.50 -4.76 -19.09
C LEU A 67 31.52 -5.21 -18.00
N VAL A 68 31.83 -6.31 -17.30
CA VAL A 68 30.98 -6.79 -16.20
C VAL A 68 30.92 -5.76 -15.07
N LYS A 69 32.04 -5.14 -14.72
CA LYS A 69 32.08 -4.09 -13.69
C LYS A 69 31.15 -2.92 -14.06
N ALA A 70 31.21 -2.44 -15.30
CA ALA A 70 30.33 -1.36 -15.76
C ALA A 70 28.85 -1.77 -15.71
N GLN A 71 28.51 -3.00 -16.10
CA GLN A 71 27.12 -3.51 -15.99
C GLN A 71 26.64 -3.59 -14.54
N ARG A 72 27.51 -4.04 -13.63
CA ARG A 72 27.18 -4.09 -12.20
C ARG A 72 26.97 -2.69 -11.63
N GLU A 73 27.82 -1.73 -11.98
CA GLU A 73 27.65 -0.33 -11.58
C GLU A 73 26.30 0.25 -12.05
N ASP A 74 25.88 -0.05 -13.29
CA ASP A 74 24.56 0.33 -13.81
C ASP A 74 23.41 -0.34 -13.04
N ILE A 75 23.51 -1.64 -12.76
CA ILE A 75 22.53 -2.35 -11.93
C ILE A 75 22.41 -1.72 -10.54
N GLN A 76 23.53 -1.37 -9.90
CA GLN A 76 23.52 -0.74 -8.57
C GLN A 76 22.83 0.64 -8.60
N GLN A 77 23.06 1.44 -9.65
CA GLN A 77 22.37 2.72 -9.82
C GLN A 77 20.86 2.54 -10.01
N GLN A 78 20.44 1.56 -10.83
CA GLN A 78 19.03 1.24 -11.02
C GLN A 78 18.37 0.72 -9.74
N ALA A 79 19.08 -0.13 -8.98
CA ALA A 79 18.61 -0.66 -7.69
C ALA A 79 18.39 0.48 -6.69
N ALA A 80 19.35 1.38 -6.53
CA ALA A 80 19.23 2.55 -5.65
C ALA A 80 18.01 3.42 -6.01
N ALA A 81 17.78 3.68 -7.31
CA ALA A 81 16.63 4.43 -7.77
C ALA A 81 15.29 3.72 -7.46
N LEU A 82 15.24 2.39 -7.56
CA LEU A 82 14.06 1.62 -7.17
C LEU A 82 13.83 1.66 -5.65
N GLU A 83 14.88 1.58 -4.84
CA GLU A 83 14.79 1.66 -3.39
C GLU A 83 14.23 3.01 -2.92
N GLU A 84 14.72 4.12 -3.49
CA GLU A 84 14.20 5.46 -3.22
C GLU A 84 12.72 5.55 -3.60
N ARG A 85 12.36 5.05 -4.79
CA ARG A 85 10.97 5.03 -5.25
C ARG A 85 10.05 4.17 -4.37
N ILE A 86 10.53 3.02 -3.88
CA ILE A 86 9.81 2.18 -2.92
C ILE A 86 9.60 2.94 -1.61
N ALA A 87 10.63 3.66 -1.12
CA ALA A 87 10.52 4.46 0.10
C ALA A 87 9.47 5.57 -0.04
N GLU A 88 9.44 6.28 -1.18
CA GLU A 88 8.41 7.27 -1.47
C GLU A 88 7.01 6.65 -1.55
N LEU A 89 6.86 5.50 -2.22
CA LEU A 89 5.60 4.79 -2.31
C LEU A 89 5.10 4.33 -0.93
N ARG A 90 5.99 3.87 -0.05
CA ARG A 90 5.67 3.52 1.34
C ARG A 90 5.20 4.74 2.13
N ALA A 91 5.84 5.90 1.96
CA ALA A 91 5.38 7.15 2.57
C ALA A 91 3.98 7.57 2.06
N ARG A 92 3.72 7.41 0.76
CA ARG A 92 2.39 7.64 0.17
C ARG A 92 1.35 6.65 0.68
N LEU A 93 1.72 5.38 0.86
CA LEU A 93 0.87 4.34 1.42
C LEU A 93 0.45 4.68 2.86
N ALA A 94 1.40 5.15 3.69
CA ALA A 94 1.10 5.58 5.05
C ALA A 94 0.07 6.72 5.08
N LYS A 95 0.21 7.71 4.19
CA LYS A 95 -0.76 8.81 4.06
C LYS A 95 -2.14 8.31 3.61
N ALA A 96 -2.20 7.43 2.60
CA ALA A 96 -3.44 6.86 2.10
C ALA A 96 -4.16 6.02 3.18
N PHE A 97 -3.41 5.29 4.01
CA PHE A 97 -3.97 4.55 5.14
C PHE A 97 -4.57 5.47 6.21
N ALA A 98 -3.90 6.58 6.52
CA ALA A 98 -4.43 7.55 7.47
C ALA A 98 -5.74 8.18 6.96
N GLU A 99 -5.82 8.47 5.66
CA GLU A 99 -7.02 8.97 5.01
C GLU A 99 -8.17 7.94 5.01
N GLU A 100 -7.88 6.67 4.68
CA GLU A 100 -8.88 5.58 4.75
C GLU A 100 -9.46 5.45 6.16
N LYS A 101 -8.60 5.45 7.19
CA LYS A 101 -9.02 5.40 8.60
C LYS A 101 -9.87 6.61 8.99
N ARG A 102 -9.48 7.81 8.55
CA ARG A 102 -10.26 9.04 8.80
C ARG A 102 -11.68 8.90 8.26
N PHE A 103 -11.84 8.42 7.03
CA PHE A 103 -13.18 8.20 6.46
C PHE A 103 -13.95 7.11 7.19
N ALA A 104 -13.29 6.03 7.61
CA ALA A 104 -13.92 4.97 8.40
C ALA A 104 -14.48 5.50 9.73
N ILE A 105 -13.71 6.32 10.46
CA ILE A 105 -14.16 6.94 11.73
C ILE A 105 -15.34 7.89 11.49
N LEU A 106 -15.31 8.68 10.42
CA LEU A 106 -16.41 9.59 10.09
C LEU A 106 -17.70 8.82 9.76
N GLU A 107 -17.60 7.68 9.07
CA GLU A 107 -18.76 6.84 8.79
C GLU A 107 -19.34 6.25 10.06
N GLU A 108 -18.50 5.75 10.96
CA GLU A 108 -18.92 5.17 12.23
C GLU A 108 -19.66 6.20 13.09
N ARG A 109 -19.13 7.42 13.19
CA ARG A 109 -19.79 8.53 13.90
C ARG A 109 -21.16 8.84 13.31
N ARG A 110 -21.25 8.94 11.97
CA ARG A 110 -22.51 9.20 11.29
C ARG A 110 -23.53 8.07 11.50
N ALA A 111 -23.09 6.82 11.47
CA ALA A 111 -23.94 5.68 11.76
C ALA A 111 -24.47 5.71 13.20
N ALA A 112 -23.61 6.04 14.17
CA ALA A 112 -24.00 6.18 15.58
C ALA A 112 -25.00 7.33 15.79
N GLU A 113 -24.81 8.48 15.13
CA GLU A 113 -25.75 9.60 15.19
C GLU A 113 -27.12 9.24 14.60
N MET A 114 -27.15 8.57 13.45
CA MET A 114 -28.40 8.10 12.85
C MET A 114 -29.12 7.09 13.74
N LYS A 115 -28.38 6.16 14.35
CA LYS A 115 -28.93 5.19 15.30
C LYS A 115 -29.55 5.88 16.52
N ARG A 116 -28.84 6.84 17.14
CA ARG A 116 -29.36 7.63 18.27
C ARG A 116 -30.57 8.48 17.89
N ALA A 117 -30.62 9.00 16.67
CA ALA A 117 -31.79 9.73 16.18
C ALA A 117 -33.00 8.80 16.05
N GLN A 118 -32.80 7.60 15.50
CA GLN A 118 -33.84 6.59 15.36
C GLN A 118 -34.36 6.12 16.73
N GLU A 119 -33.47 5.80 17.68
CA GLU A 119 -33.84 5.40 19.05
C GLU A 119 -34.65 6.49 19.76
N ARG A 120 -34.32 7.77 19.57
CA ARG A 120 -35.09 8.89 20.14
C ARG A 120 -36.50 9.00 19.55
N ILE A 121 -36.63 8.78 18.24
CA ILE A 121 -37.93 8.79 17.56
C ILE A 121 -38.77 7.61 18.07
N GLU A 122 -38.19 6.40 18.13
CA GLU A 122 -38.87 5.20 18.65
C GLU A 122 -39.33 5.38 20.10
N GLN A 123 -38.47 5.94 20.96
CA GLN A 123 -38.83 6.24 22.35
C GLN A 123 -40.00 7.24 22.43
N SER A 124 -39.98 8.32 21.65
CA SER A 124 -41.08 9.29 21.65
C SER A 124 -42.42 8.69 21.24
N ILE A 125 -42.41 7.75 20.28
CA ILE A 125 -43.61 7.04 19.83
C ILE A 125 -44.14 6.13 20.94
N LEU A 126 -43.24 5.41 21.63
CA LEU A 126 -43.61 4.54 22.75
C LEU A 126 -44.22 5.33 23.92
N ASP A 127 -43.64 6.48 24.25
CA ASP A 127 -44.12 7.36 25.31
C ASP A 127 -45.53 7.91 24.99
N GLU A 128 -45.78 8.34 23.75
CA GLU A 128 -47.10 8.79 23.28
C GLU A 128 -48.17 7.69 23.41
N VAL A 129 -47.84 6.46 23.03
CA VAL A 129 -48.75 5.30 23.13
C VAL A 129 -49.02 4.95 24.60
N GLY A 130 -48.00 5.04 25.47
CA GLY A 130 -48.12 4.83 26.91
C GLY A 130 -49.07 5.82 27.58
N LEU A 131 -48.92 7.12 27.25
CA LEU A 131 -49.78 8.19 27.77
C LEU A 131 -51.24 8.01 27.34
N ARG A 132 -51.50 7.66 26.07
CA ARG A 132 -52.87 7.39 25.58
C ARG A 132 -53.52 6.21 26.30
N ARG A 133 -52.77 5.13 26.56
CA ARG A 133 -53.28 3.97 27.33
C ARG A 133 -53.57 4.29 28.78
N HIS A 134 -52.75 5.12 29.43
CA HIS A 134 -52.99 5.54 30.81
C HIS A 134 -54.21 6.47 30.92
N ALA A 135 -54.37 7.42 29.99
CA ALA A 135 -55.53 8.30 29.94
C ALA A 135 -56.85 7.52 29.78
N HIS A 136 -56.84 6.41 29.02
CA HIS A 136 -58.02 5.54 28.88
C HIS A 136 -58.33 4.67 30.11
N LYS A 137 -57.36 4.41 31.00
CA LYS A 137 -57.58 3.59 32.21
C LYS A 137 -57.95 4.39 33.46
N GLY A 138 -57.65 5.69 33.50
CA GLY A 138 -57.98 6.57 34.62
C GLY A 138 -59.34 7.27 34.51
N GLY A 139 -60.11 7.00 33.45
CA GLY A 139 -61.40 7.62 33.16
C GLY A 139 -62.61 6.68 33.18
N SER A 140 -62.49 5.50 33.80
CA SER A 140 -63.59 4.55 34.02
C SER A 140 -63.88 4.37 35.50
#